data_AF-A0A7J9BMJ3-F1
#
_entry.id   AF-A0A7J9BMJ3-F1
#
_cell.length_a   1.000
_cell.length_b   1.000
_cell.length_c   1.000
_cell.angle_alpha   90.00
_cell.angle_beta   90.00
_cell.angle_gamma   90.00
#
_symmetry.space_group_name_H-M   'P 1'
#
loop_
_entity.id
_entity.type
_entity.pdbx_description
1 polymer ?
#
loop_
_entity_poly.entity_id
_entity_poly.type
_entity_poly.pdbx_seq_one_letter_code
_entity_poly.pdbx_strand_id
1 'polypeptide(L)'
;FDLLESQILSGDWDDCIDTLNKIKDVKDDTRSSVLFLVFKQCFLEYLNRGDDSLALSVLQKRVPTLHMSNETVHKLAYNILALKEMELGKLDEDVISELRKRLVMELGKQLLPPIVLPERRLEHLVETSVTAQIDSCIYHNSQDAVLLYEDHCCGRDQIPTEIVKKKKNGVWQERK
;
A
#
# COMPACT_ATOMS: atom_id res chain seq x y z
N PHE A 1 -4.19 3.73 5.89
CA PHE A 1 -3.86 4.54 4.69
C PHE A 1 -5.08 4.69 3.80
N ASP A 2 -5.89 3.63 3.66
CA ASP A 2 -7.15 3.61 2.88
C ASP A 2 -8.10 4.78 3.19
N LEU A 3 -8.22 5.21 4.45
CA LEU A 3 -9.00 6.39 4.83
C LEU A 3 -8.46 7.68 4.18
N LEU A 4 -7.13 7.88 4.22
CA LEU A 4 -6.46 9.04 3.65
C LEU A 4 -6.60 9.06 2.12
N GLU A 5 -6.48 7.89 1.49
CA GLU A 5 -6.69 7.72 0.06
C GLU A 5 -8.12 8.11 -0.34
N SER A 6 -9.13 7.62 0.39
CA SER A 6 -10.53 7.99 0.17
C SER A 6 -10.78 9.50 0.31
N GLN A 7 -10.19 10.14 1.32
CA GLN A 7 -10.31 11.59 1.54
C GLN A 7 -9.68 12.39 0.39
N ILE A 8 -8.52 11.98 -0.11
CA ILE A 8 -7.85 12.63 -1.24
C ILE A 8 -8.65 12.46 -2.53
N LEU A 9 -9.13 11.25 -2.82
CA LEU A 9 -9.88 10.97 -4.04
C LEU A 9 -11.22 11.70 -4.08
N SER A 10 -11.89 11.84 -2.93
CA SER A 10 -13.12 12.63 -2.79
C SER A 10 -12.87 14.15 -2.78
N GLY A 11 -11.66 14.59 -2.45
CA GLY A 11 -11.30 16.01 -2.33
C GLY A 11 -11.68 16.62 -0.98
N ASP A 12 -11.85 15.79 0.05
CA ASP A 12 -12.08 16.23 1.42
C ASP A 12 -10.76 16.62 2.07
N TRP A 13 -10.30 17.84 1.75
CA TRP A 13 -9.00 18.34 2.17
C TRP A 13 -8.93 18.63 3.67
N ASP A 14 -10.04 18.99 4.31
CA ASP A 14 -10.10 19.26 5.76
C ASP A 14 -9.86 17.99 6.56
N ASP A 15 -10.63 16.94 6.27
CA ASP A 15 -10.49 15.65 6.93
C ASP A 15 -9.13 15.00 6.64
N CYS A 16 -8.61 15.18 5.43
CA CYS A 16 -7.27 14.73 5.04
C CYS A 16 -6.18 15.35 5.91
N ILE A 17 -6.20 16.67 6.10
CA ILE A 17 -5.21 17.39 6.91
C ILE A 17 -5.31 17.01 8.39
N ASP A 18 -6.53 16.91 8.92
CA ASP A 18 -6.76 16.47 10.30
C ASP A 18 -6.25 15.05 10.53
N THR A 19 -6.46 14.16 9.56
CA THR A 19 -5.96 12.79 9.61
C THR A 19 -4.43 12.79 9.62
N LEU A 20 -3.78 13.56 8.75
CA LEU A 20 -2.31 13.68 8.69
C LEU A 20 -1.70 14.24 9.99
N ASN A 21 -2.34 15.23 10.61
CA ASN A 21 -1.88 15.82 11.87
C ASN A 21 -2.02 14.85 13.06
N LYS A 22 -3.00 13.93 13.01
CA LYS A 22 -3.19 12.90 14.05
C LYS A 22 -2.16 11.77 13.98
N ILE A 23 -1.45 11.60 12.86
CA ILE A 23 -0.41 10.56 12.73
C ILE A 23 0.82 10.94 13.56
N LYS A 24 0.98 10.33 14.74
CA LYS A 24 2.05 10.66 15.70
C LYS A 24 3.43 10.16 15.31
N ASP A 25 3.52 9.08 14.53
CA ASP A 25 4.78 8.34 14.28
C ASP A 25 5.54 8.80 13.02
N VAL A 26 5.20 9.98 12.50
CA VAL A 26 5.84 10.54 11.29
C VAL A 26 6.77 11.68 11.70
N LYS A 27 8.01 11.66 11.18
CA LYS A 27 8.99 12.74 11.37
C LYS A 27 8.41 14.08 10.91
N ASP A 28 8.70 15.16 11.63
CA ASP A 28 8.15 16.49 11.33
C ASP A 28 8.51 16.98 9.91
N ASP A 29 9.70 16.64 9.39
CA ASP A 29 10.10 16.95 8.02
C ASP A 29 9.23 16.22 6.97
N THR A 30 8.98 14.92 7.19
CA THR A 30 8.11 14.11 6.33
C THR A 30 6.66 14.61 6.40
N ARG A 31 6.18 14.95 7.60
CA ARG A 31 4.85 15.54 7.78
C ARG A 31 4.74 16.86 7.01
N SER A 32 5.74 17.73 7.12
CA SER A 32 5.77 19.01 6.40
C SER A 32 5.78 18.83 4.88
N SER A 33 6.53 17.85 4.36
CA SER A 33 6.56 17.53 2.94
C SER A 33 5.22 16.99 2.44
N VAL A 34 4.61 16.06 3.17
CA VAL A 34 3.30 15.49 2.83
C VAL A 34 2.20 16.56 2.85
N LEU A 35 2.17 17.39 3.89
CA LEU A 35 1.23 18.51 3.98
C LEU A 35 1.42 19.47 2.81
N PHE A 36 2.66 19.84 2.48
CA PHE A 36 2.96 20.70 1.32
C PHE A 36 2.35 20.16 0.02
N LEU A 37 2.45 18.85 -0.23
CA LEU A 37 1.87 18.22 -1.42
C LEU A 37 0.34 18.31 -1.42
N VAL A 38 -0.30 18.07 -0.26
CA VAL A 38 -1.75 18.21 -0.10
C VAL A 38 -2.21 19.64 -0.34
N PHE A 39 -1.51 20.65 0.23
CA PHE A 39 -1.84 22.05 0.01
C PHE A 39 -1.67 22.48 -1.44
N LYS A 40 -0.61 22.00 -2.10
CA LYS A 40 -0.39 22.27 -3.52
C LYS A 40 -1.56 21.79 -4.38
N GLN A 41 -2.03 20.57 -4.15
CA GLN A 41 -3.17 20.01 -4.89
C GLN A 41 -4.48 20.73 -4.54
N CYS A 42 -4.76 20.93 -3.26
CA CYS A 42 -5.93 21.63 -2.77
C CYS A 42 -6.04 23.03 -3.38
N PHE A 43 -4.92 23.77 -3.42
CA PHE A 43 -4.88 25.10 -4.00
C PHE A 43 -5.08 25.10 -5.52
N LEU A 44 -4.45 24.16 -6.24
CA LEU A 44 -4.63 24.00 -7.68
C LEU A 44 -6.10 23.79 -8.03
N GLU A 45 -6.83 23.01 -7.24
CA GLU A 45 -8.26 22.78 -7.45
C GLU A 45 -9.14 24.00 -7.13
N TYR A 46 -8.80 24.78 -6.10
CA TYR A 46 -9.48 26.04 -5.84
C TYR A 46 -9.26 27.07 -6.95
N LEU A 47 -8.04 27.20 -7.46
CA LEU A 47 -7.75 28.05 -8.62
C LEU A 47 -8.53 27.58 -9.85
N ASN A 48 -8.61 26.26 -10.08
CA ASN A 48 -9.37 25.71 -11.19
C ASN A 48 -10.87 26.07 -11.16
N ARG A 49 -11.41 26.28 -9.95
CA ARG A 49 -12.80 26.68 -9.73
C ARG A 49 -13.01 28.20 -9.79
N GLY A 50 -11.93 28.99 -9.86
CA GLY A 50 -11.96 30.45 -9.82
C GLY A 50 -12.14 31.04 -8.42
N ASP A 51 -11.91 30.24 -7.37
CA ASP A 51 -12.18 30.60 -5.97
C ASP A 51 -10.91 31.12 -5.25
N ASP A 52 -10.25 32.10 -5.86
CA ASP A 52 -8.97 32.67 -5.40
C ASP A 52 -9.01 33.17 -3.94
N SER A 53 -10.13 33.73 -3.51
CA SER A 53 -10.32 34.27 -2.16
C SER A 53 -10.37 33.17 -1.10
N LEU A 54 -11.06 32.07 -1.40
CA LEU A 54 -11.13 30.89 -0.53
C LEU A 54 -9.78 30.19 -0.49
N ALA A 55 -9.14 30.01 -1.64
CA ALA A 55 -7.81 29.43 -1.76
C ALA A 55 -6.78 30.15 -0.87
N LEU A 56 -6.77 31.49 -0.92
CA LEU A 56 -5.88 32.31 -0.11
C LEU A 56 -6.24 32.25 1.38
N SER A 57 -7.52 32.30 1.73
CA SER A 57 -7.97 32.25 3.12
C SER A 57 -7.65 30.91 3.81
N VAL A 58 -7.78 29.80 3.06
CA VAL A 58 -7.46 28.44 3.50
C VAL A 58 -5.96 28.34 3.75
N LEU A 59 -5.13 28.86 2.85
CA LEU A 59 -3.69 28.88 3.03
C LEU A 59 -3.26 29.75 4.20
N GLN A 60 -3.77 30.98 4.32
CA GLN A 60 -3.41 31.88 5.41
C GLN A 60 -3.80 31.35 6.78
N LYS A 61 -4.91 30.61 6.89
CA LYS A 61 -5.34 29.99 8.15
C LYS A 61 -4.60 28.70 8.47
N ARG A 62 -4.31 27.87 7.46
CA ARG A 62 -3.77 26.52 7.67
C ARG A 62 -2.24 26.51 7.70
N VAL A 63 -1.57 27.33 6.92
CA VAL A 63 -0.09 27.39 6.88
C VAL A 63 0.55 27.73 8.24
N PRO A 64 0.04 28.69 9.04
CA PRO A 64 0.62 28.99 10.35
C PRO A 64 0.41 27.90 11.41
N THR A 65 -0.61 27.04 11.24
CA THR A 65 -0.90 25.94 12.19
C THR A 65 0.01 24.73 12.02
N LEU A 66 0.72 24.68 10.91
CA LEU A 66 1.66 23.64 10.59
C LEU A 66 3.01 24.24 10.94
N HIS A 67 3.81 23.56 11.77
CA HIS A 67 5.17 23.99 12.13
C HIS A 67 6.13 23.91 10.91
N MET A 68 5.67 24.36 9.75
CA MET A 68 6.38 24.43 8.48
C MET A 68 7.44 25.53 8.56
N SER A 69 8.63 25.24 8.06
CA SER A 69 9.69 26.25 7.98
C SER A 69 9.25 27.39 7.04
N ASN A 70 9.67 28.62 7.33
CA ASN A 70 9.39 29.77 6.45
C ASN A 70 9.77 29.49 4.99
N GLU A 71 10.83 28.72 4.76
CA GLU A 71 11.26 28.31 3.41
C GLU A 71 10.20 27.48 2.67
N THR A 72 9.53 26.54 3.35
CA THR A 72 8.45 25.74 2.74
C THR A 72 7.21 26.58 2.43
N VAL A 73 6.90 27.57 3.27
CA VAL A 73 5.82 28.53 3.03
C VAL A 73 6.12 29.41 1.83
N HIS A 74 7.34 29.94 1.73
CA HIS A 74 7.78 30.73 0.58
C HIS A 74 7.80 29.92 -0.71
N LYS A 75 8.28 28.66 -0.66
CA LYS A 75 8.20 27.74 -1.81
C LYS A 75 6.76 27.49 -2.23
N LEU A 76 5.84 27.32 -1.28
CA LEU A 76 4.43 27.12 -1.58
C LEU A 76 3.85 28.37 -2.27
N ALA A 77 4.05 29.55 -1.68
CA ALA A 77 3.61 30.82 -2.23
C ALA A 77 4.18 31.07 -3.64
N TYR A 78 5.47 30.77 -3.86
CA TYR A 78 6.10 30.88 -5.17
C TYR A 78 5.46 29.93 -6.21
N ASN A 79 5.29 28.65 -5.87
CA ASN A 79 4.64 27.69 -6.77
C ASN A 79 3.21 28.10 -7.11
N ILE A 80 2.49 28.66 -6.14
CA ILE A 80 1.14 29.19 -6.29
C ILE A 80 1.11 30.36 -7.27
N LEU A 81 2.02 31.33 -7.11
CA LEU A 81 2.12 32.49 -8.00
C LEU A 81 2.48 32.05 -9.43
N ALA A 82 3.43 31.13 -9.57
CA ALA A 82 3.81 30.58 -10.87
C ALA A 82 2.67 29.83 -11.57
N LEU A 83 1.87 29.05 -10.81
CA LEU A 83 0.69 28.37 -11.34
C LEU A 83 -0.40 29.36 -11.79
N LYS A 84 -0.54 30.49 -11.08
CA LYS A 84 -1.47 31.56 -11.43
C LYS A 84 -1.03 32.33 -12.68
N GLU A 85 0.27 32.64 -12.79
CA GLU A 85 0.86 33.33 -13.95
C GLU A 85 0.80 32.50 -15.22
N MET A 86 0.79 31.17 -15.10
CA MET A 86 0.63 30.27 -16.25
C MET A 86 -0.76 30.29 -16.89
N GLU A 87 -1.71 31.11 -16.40
CA GLU A 87 -3.13 31.11 -16.79
C GLU A 87 -3.60 29.67 -17.03
N LEU A 88 -3.54 28.85 -15.97
CA LEU A 88 -4.05 27.49 -16.06
C LEU A 88 -5.53 27.61 -16.43
N GLY A 89 -5.83 27.43 -17.71
CA GLY A 89 -7.20 27.29 -18.19
C GLY A 89 -7.88 26.19 -17.38
N LYS A 90 -9.21 26.24 -17.31
CA LYS A 90 -9.98 25.27 -16.53
C LYS A 90 -9.56 23.84 -16.91
N LEU A 91 -8.85 23.17 -16.02
CA LEU A 91 -8.51 21.76 -16.08
C LEU A 91 -9.78 20.94 -16.08
N ASP A 92 -9.77 19.90 -16.91
CA ASP A 92 -10.80 18.88 -16.93
C ASP A 92 -10.79 18.07 -15.63
N GLU A 93 -11.95 17.53 -15.25
CA GLU A 93 -12.12 16.70 -14.07
C GLU A 93 -11.31 15.40 -14.15
N ASP A 94 -11.10 14.85 -15.36
CA ASP A 94 -10.24 13.68 -15.55
C ASP A 94 -8.79 13.99 -15.17
N VAL A 95 -8.30 15.19 -15.49
CA VAL A 95 -6.95 15.63 -15.13
C VAL A 95 -6.83 15.83 -13.61
N ILE A 96 -7.85 16.40 -12.97
CA ILE A 96 -7.88 16.55 -11.50
C ILE A 96 -7.85 15.18 -10.83
N SER A 97 -8.66 14.23 -11.31
CA SER A 97 -8.70 12.86 -10.81
C SER A 97 -7.32 12.19 -10.90
N GLU A 98 -6.63 12.35 -12.02
CA GLU A 98 -5.28 11.80 -12.21
C GLU A 98 -4.23 12.46 -11.30
N LEU A 99 -4.35 13.77 -11.07
CA LEU A 99 -3.49 14.49 -10.12
C LEU A 99 -3.73 14.01 -8.68
N ARG A 100 -4.98 13.76 -8.28
CA ARG A 100 -5.31 13.19 -6.96
C ARG A 100 -4.75 11.78 -6.79
N LYS A 101 -4.85 10.91 -7.80
CA LYS A 101 -4.22 9.57 -7.76
C LYS A 101 -2.71 9.64 -7.62
N ARG A 102 -2.07 10.55 -8.36
CA ARG A 102 -0.62 10.79 -8.24
C ARG A 102 -0.26 11.27 -6.84
N LEU A 103 -1.05 12.17 -6.25
CA LEU A 103 -0.86 12.61 -4.87
C LEU A 103 -0.91 11.44 -3.88
N VAL A 104 -1.90 10.55 -4.00
CA VAL A 104 -1.99 9.33 -3.17
C VAL A 104 -0.73 8.49 -3.29
N MET A 105 -0.22 8.26 -4.50
CA MET A 105 1.01 7.50 -4.71
C MET A 105 2.23 8.15 -4.04
N GLU A 106 2.40 9.46 -4.17
CA GLU A 106 3.52 10.19 -3.56
C GLU A 106 3.43 10.20 -2.03
N LEU A 107 2.21 10.33 -1.47
CA LEU A 107 1.97 10.20 -0.03
C LEU A 107 2.26 8.79 0.46
N GLY A 108 1.85 7.76 -0.28
CA GLY A 108 2.12 6.36 0.03
C GLY A 108 3.63 6.09 0.15
N LYS A 109 4.43 6.62 -0.78
CA LYS A 109 5.91 6.48 -0.74
C LYS A 109 6.56 7.11 0.49
N GLN A 110 5.97 8.18 1.03
CA GLN A 110 6.53 8.92 2.18
C GLN A 110 6.01 8.41 3.52
N LEU A 111 4.76 7.98 3.59
CA LEU A 111 4.08 7.61 4.83
C LEU A 111 4.12 6.11 5.11
N LEU A 112 4.14 5.28 4.07
CA LEU A 112 4.20 3.83 4.25
C LEU A 112 5.66 3.40 4.27
N PRO A 113 6.04 2.47 5.18
CA PRO A 113 7.32 1.82 5.06
C PRO A 113 7.40 1.15 3.67
N PRO A 114 8.57 1.15 3.01
CA PRO A 114 8.74 0.44 1.76
C PRO A 114 8.36 -1.03 1.98
N ILE A 115 7.22 -1.45 1.43
CA ILE A 115 6.87 -2.86 1.41
C ILE A 115 7.75 -3.47 0.32
N VAL A 116 8.91 -3.95 0.73
CA VAL A 116 9.70 -4.85 -0.13
C VAL A 116 8.91 -6.14 -0.21
N LEU A 117 8.08 -6.27 -1.26
CA LEU A 117 7.52 -7.54 -1.66
C LEU A 117 8.69 -8.35 -2.23
N PRO A 118 9.17 -9.40 -1.54
CA PRO A 118 10.17 -10.27 -2.13
C PRO A 118 9.64 -10.88 -3.42
N GLU A 119 10.54 -11.13 -4.36
CA GLU A 119 10.18 -11.87 -5.58
C GLU A 119 9.54 -13.20 -5.19
N ARG A 120 8.53 -13.61 -5.97
CA ARG A 120 7.87 -14.91 -5.82
C ARG A 120 7.17 -15.13 -4.48
N ARG A 121 6.73 -14.06 -3.80
CA ARG A 121 6.08 -14.16 -2.49
C ARG A 121 4.83 -15.04 -2.50
N LEU A 122 4.00 -14.93 -3.54
CA LEU A 122 2.80 -15.77 -3.65
C LEU A 122 3.17 -17.25 -3.78
N GLU A 123 4.15 -17.57 -4.63
CA GLU A 123 4.64 -18.94 -4.82
C GLU A 123 5.19 -19.50 -3.50
N HIS A 124 6.00 -18.71 -2.79
CA HIS A 124 6.53 -19.11 -1.49
C HIS A 124 5.43 -19.38 -0.44
N LEU A 125 4.39 -18.55 -0.40
CA LEU A 125 3.25 -18.75 0.49
C LEU A 125 2.47 -20.03 0.14
N VAL A 126 2.27 -20.29 -1.15
CA VAL A 126 1.60 -21.52 -1.63
C VAL A 126 2.44 -22.75 -1.28
N GLU A 127 3.74 -22.74 -1.57
CA GLU A 127 4.68 -23.83 -1.22
C GLU A 127 4.69 -24.11 0.28
N THR A 128 4.73 -23.06 1.10
CA THR A 128 4.71 -23.17 2.56
C THR A 128 3.40 -23.79 3.05
N SER A 129 2.25 -23.37 2.49
CA SER A 129 0.94 -23.91 2.84
C SER A 129 0.82 -25.39 2.50
N VAL A 130 1.24 -25.80 1.30
CA VAL A 130 1.24 -27.20 0.87
C VAL A 130 2.14 -28.05 1.77
N THR A 131 3.33 -27.55 2.08
CA THR A 131 4.27 -28.25 2.98
C THR A 131 3.67 -28.45 4.36
N ALA A 132 3.05 -27.41 4.94
CA ALA A 132 2.40 -27.50 6.24
C ALA A 132 1.22 -28.49 6.25
N GLN A 133 0.43 -28.54 5.18
CA GLN A 133 -0.64 -29.53 5.05
C GLN A 133 -0.10 -30.96 4.99
N ILE A 134 0.97 -31.20 4.22
CA ILE A 134 1.65 -32.50 4.17
C ILE A 134 2.19 -32.89 5.55
N ASP A 135 2.90 -31.99 6.23
CA ASP A 135 3.49 -32.24 7.55
C ASP A 135 2.42 -32.53 8.61
N SER A 136 1.22 -31.96 8.47
CA SER A 136 0.09 -32.20 9.37
C SER A 136 -0.69 -33.50 9.07
N CYS A 137 -0.42 -34.14 7.93
CA CYS A 137 -1.18 -35.30 7.47
C CYS A 137 -0.69 -36.59 8.17
N ILE A 138 -1.53 -37.11 9.08
CA ILE A 138 -1.23 -38.25 9.95
C ILE A 138 -0.84 -39.53 9.16
N TYR A 139 -1.42 -39.71 7.97
CA TYR A 139 -1.27 -40.92 7.18
C TYR A 139 -0.55 -40.67 5.85
N HIS A 140 0.27 -39.61 5.78
CA HIS A 140 0.90 -39.23 4.52
C HIS A 140 1.83 -40.34 3.99
N ASN A 141 1.43 -40.94 2.88
CA ASN A 141 2.20 -41.98 2.18
C ASN A 141 1.96 -41.95 0.64
N SER A 142 1.27 -40.91 0.15
CA SER A 142 1.01 -40.74 -1.29
C SER A 142 2.21 -40.07 -1.97
N GLN A 143 2.49 -40.50 -3.21
CA GLN A 143 3.44 -39.84 -4.13
C GLN A 143 2.72 -38.91 -5.12
N ASP A 144 1.40 -38.77 -5.00
CA ASP A 144 0.59 -37.96 -5.90
C ASP A 144 0.75 -36.47 -5.58
N ALA A 145 0.46 -35.64 -6.59
CA ALA A 145 0.49 -34.20 -6.42
C ALA A 145 -0.61 -33.73 -5.46
N VAL A 146 -0.26 -32.82 -4.55
CA VAL A 146 -1.24 -32.16 -3.67
C VAL A 146 -2.08 -31.19 -4.49
N LEU A 147 -3.40 -31.23 -4.28
CA LEU A 147 -4.35 -30.31 -4.90
C LEU A 147 -4.31 -28.97 -4.16
N LEU A 148 -4.31 -27.86 -4.88
CA LEU A 148 -4.33 -26.52 -4.27
C LEU A 148 -5.73 -26.03 -3.90
N TYR A 149 -6.78 -26.66 -4.43
CA TYR A 149 -8.18 -26.25 -4.26
C TYR A 149 -8.92 -27.02 -3.15
N GLU A 150 -8.29 -28.05 -2.59
CA GLU A 150 -8.80 -28.88 -1.50
C GLU A 150 -7.68 -29.15 -0.50
N ASP A 151 -8.03 -29.28 0.78
CA ASP A 151 -7.05 -29.60 1.82
C ASP A 151 -6.52 -31.03 1.66
N HIS A 152 -5.20 -31.19 1.77
CA HIS A 152 -4.57 -32.51 1.70
C HIS A 152 -4.97 -33.41 2.87
N CYS A 153 -5.52 -34.58 2.56
CA CYS A 153 -5.84 -35.63 3.53
C CYS A 153 -5.59 -37.01 2.93
N CYS A 154 -4.66 -37.78 3.51
CA CYS A 154 -4.47 -39.18 3.14
C CYS A 154 -5.35 -40.08 4.02
N GLY A 155 -5.99 -41.08 3.39
CA GLY A 155 -6.78 -42.09 4.10
C GLY A 155 -5.92 -43.15 4.79
N ARG A 156 -6.46 -43.79 5.83
CA ARG A 156 -5.77 -44.89 6.55
C ARG A 156 -5.53 -46.11 5.65
N ASP A 157 -6.37 -46.29 4.64
CA ASP A 157 -6.26 -47.31 3.59
C ASP A 157 -5.02 -47.15 2.70
N GLN A 158 -4.39 -45.97 2.69
CA GLN A 158 -3.18 -45.67 1.93
C GLN A 158 -1.89 -46.02 2.70
N ILE A 159 -2.00 -46.46 3.95
CA ILE A 159 -0.87 -46.98 4.72
C ILE A 159 -0.61 -48.41 4.24
N PRO A 160 0.62 -48.78 3.88
CA PRO A 160 0.89 -50.11 3.38
C PRO A 160 0.63 -51.14 4.48
N THR A 161 -0.42 -51.95 4.28
CA THR A 161 -0.76 -53.05 5.22
C THR A 161 0.19 -54.23 5.08
N GLU A 162 0.94 -54.31 3.97
CA GLU A 162 1.97 -55.30 3.73
C GLU A 162 3.37 -54.68 3.79
N ILE A 163 4.24 -55.28 4.60
CA ILE A 163 5.66 -54.92 4.65
C ILE A 163 6.27 -55.33 3.30
N VAL A 164 6.43 -54.37 2.38
CA VAL A 164 7.09 -54.63 1.09
C VAL A 164 8.57 -54.86 1.36
N LYS A 165 8.94 -56.12 1.60
CA LYS A 165 10.34 -56.54 1.69
C LYS A 165 10.96 -56.40 0.31
N LYS A 166 11.77 -55.36 0.10
CA LYS A 166 12.52 -55.21 -1.16
C LYS A 166 13.71 -56.17 -1.13
N LYS A 167 13.68 -57.22 -1.94
CA LYS A 167 14.83 -58.13 -2.12
C LYS A 167 15.88 -57.42 -2.97
N LYS A 168 16.97 -56.94 -2.36
CA LYS A 168 18.18 -56.50 -3.08
C LYS A 168 19.28 -57.51 -2.77
N ASN A 169 19.82 -58.15 -3.79
CA ASN A 169 20.98 -59.06 -3.68
C ASN A 169 20.80 -60.23 -2.69
N GLY A 170 19.57 -60.75 -2.53
CA GLY A 170 19.31 -61.93 -1.71
C GLY A 170 19.13 -61.70 -0.21
N VAL A 171 19.25 -60.47 0.29
CA VAL A 171 19.04 -60.14 1.70
C VAL A 171 17.78 -59.29 1.86
N TRP A 172 16.93 -59.65 2.82
CA TRP A 172 15.74 -58.88 3.18
C TRP A 172 16.12 -57.73 4.09
N GLN A 173 15.74 -56.50 3.76
CA GLN A 173 15.87 -55.35 4.64
C GLN A 173 14.49 -54.73 4.89
N GLU A 174 14.17 -54.48 6.16
CA GLU A 174 13.02 -53.70 6.59
C GLU A 174 13.35 -52.21 6.46
N ARG A 175 12.46 -51.43 5.83
CA ARG A 175 12.50 -49.97 5.98
C ARG A 175 11.74 -49.63 7.25
N LYS A 176 12.46 -49.10 8.24
CA LYS A 176 11.88 -48.32 9.33
C LYS A 176 11.53 -46.93 8.83
#